data_AF-M3ICA9-F1
#
_entry.id   AF-M3ICA9-F1
#
_cell.length_a   1.000
_cell.length_b   1.000
_cell.length_c   1.000
_cell.angle_alpha   90.00
_cell.angle_beta   90.00
_cell.angle_gamma   90.00
#
_symmetry.space_group_name_H-M   'P 1'
#
loop_
_entity.id
_entity.type
_entity.pdbx_description
1 polymer ?
#
loop_
_entity_poly.entity_id
_entity_poly.type
_entity_poly.pdbx_seq_one_letter_code
_entity_poly.pdbx_strand_id
1 'polypeptide(L)'
;METKIQNFGECSIPSPADYEYYTSDTSRLIFRTVFQSKEDWNSYVQEGPDFFEQAGPREKIYFNPQEVTAGIVTCGGLCPGINDVIRGIVMELYYRYGVSRILGFPYG
;
A
#
# COMPACT_ATOMS: atom_id res chain seq x y z
N MET A 1 12.71 9.03 -12.48
CA MET A 1 12.95 8.06 -11.39
C MET A 1 12.16 6.79 -11.68
N GLU A 2 12.68 5.58 -11.44
CA GLU A 2 11.89 4.36 -11.55
C GLU A 2 11.14 4.10 -10.23
N THR A 3 9.84 4.42 -10.21
CA THR A 3 8.99 4.38 -9.01
C THR A 3 7.87 3.35 -9.09
N LYS A 4 7.82 2.56 -10.18
CA LYS A 4 6.78 1.56 -10.40
C LYS A 4 6.94 0.40 -9.43
N ILE A 5 5.87 0.04 -8.75
CA ILE A 5 5.84 -1.05 -7.79
C ILE A 5 5.60 -2.37 -8.52
N GLN A 6 6.37 -3.40 -8.14
CA GLN A 6 6.19 -4.75 -8.67
C GLN A 6 4.91 -5.39 -8.10
N ASN A 7 4.20 -6.13 -8.93
CA ASN A 7 3.00 -6.87 -8.55
C ASN A 7 3.22 -8.37 -8.77
N PHE A 8 2.54 -9.20 -7.98
CA PHE A 8 2.58 -10.67 -8.11
C PHE A 8 1.95 -11.17 -9.42
N GLY A 9 1.13 -10.36 -10.07
CA GLY A 9 0.46 -10.66 -11.33
C GLY A 9 -0.82 -9.85 -11.47
N GLU A 10 -1.74 -10.32 -12.31
CA GLU A 10 -3.04 -9.69 -12.50
C GLU A 10 -3.95 -9.91 -11.27
N CYS A 11 -4.53 -8.82 -10.77
CA CYS A 11 -5.53 -8.86 -9.70
C CYS A 11 -6.92 -9.12 -10.28
N SER A 12 -7.50 -10.29 -10.00
CA SER A 12 -8.80 -10.71 -10.55
C SER A 12 -9.87 -10.97 -9.48
N ILE A 13 -9.49 -11.09 -8.21
CA ILE A 13 -10.39 -11.44 -7.11
C ILE A 13 -11.03 -10.16 -6.56
N PRO A 14 -12.36 -10.04 -6.49
CA PRO A 14 -13.00 -8.89 -5.85
C PRO A 14 -12.58 -8.75 -4.38
N SER A 15 -12.22 -7.55 -3.96
CA SER A 15 -11.84 -7.28 -2.58
C SER A 15 -13.03 -7.43 -1.64
N PRO A 16 -12.92 -8.19 -0.54
CA PRO A 16 -13.99 -8.32 0.45
C PRO A 16 -14.05 -7.16 1.46
N ALA A 17 -13.10 -6.22 1.41
CA ALA A 17 -12.89 -5.25 2.47
C ALA A 17 -14.01 -4.20 2.65
N ASP A 18 -14.95 -4.16 1.70
CA ASP A 18 -16.19 -3.37 1.76
C ASP A 18 -15.93 -1.90 2.14
N TYR A 19 -15.02 -1.27 1.41
CA TYR A 19 -14.75 0.15 1.53
C TYR A 19 -15.74 0.95 0.69
N GLU A 20 -16.16 2.12 1.20
CA GLU A 20 -16.97 3.09 0.43
C GLU A 20 -16.22 3.62 -0.81
N TYR A 21 -14.88 3.60 -0.77
CA TYR A 21 -14.01 4.09 -1.83
C TYR A 21 -12.85 3.13 -2.07
N TYR A 22 -12.56 2.90 -3.35
CA TYR A 22 -11.38 2.18 -3.81
C TYR A 22 -10.48 3.10 -4.63
N THR A 23 -9.17 2.95 -4.43
CA THR A 23 -8.17 3.69 -5.17
C THR A 23 -7.96 3.05 -6.54
N SER A 24 -8.00 3.87 -7.59
CA SER A 24 -7.70 3.43 -8.96
C SER A 24 -6.25 2.98 -9.09
N ASP A 25 -6.01 1.91 -9.87
CA ASP A 25 -4.67 1.45 -10.22
C ASP A 25 -3.89 2.46 -11.08
N THR A 26 -4.57 3.43 -11.67
CA THR A 26 -3.96 4.55 -12.40
C THR A 26 -3.74 5.78 -11.53
N SER A 27 -4.15 5.77 -10.26
CA SER A 27 -3.97 6.93 -9.37
C SER A 27 -2.50 7.13 -9.01
N ARG A 28 -2.04 8.38 -9.13
CA ARG A 28 -0.63 8.75 -9.00
C ARG A 28 -0.49 10.04 -8.20
N LEU A 29 0.58 10.14 -7.43
CA LEU A 29 0.95 11.33 -6.65
C LEU A 29 2.18 11.97 -7.27
N ILE A 30 2.19 13.29 -7.43
CA ILE A 30 3.35 14.00 -7.97
C ILE A 30 4.50 13.98 -6.96
N PHE A 31 5.71 13.64 -7.41
CA PHE A 31 6.89 13.54 -6.54
C PHE A 31 7.32 14.90 -6.00
N ARG A 32 7.40 15.90 -6.89
CA ARG A 32 7.86 17.24 -6.56
C ARG A 32 6.66 18.18 -6.44
N THR A 33 6.53 18.82 -5.28
CA THR A 33 5.44 19.76 -4.98
C THR A 33 5.92 21.18 -4.68
N VAL A 34 7.23 21.42 -4.66
CA VAL A 34 7.83 22.72 -4.36
C VAL A 34 8.60 23.24 -5.57
N PHE A 35 8.23 24.44 -6.02
CA PHE A 35 8.75 25.10 -7.21
C PHE A 35 9.17 26.52 -6.88
N GLN A 36 10.27 26.98 -7.48
CA GLN A 36 10.84 28.30 -7.21
C GLN A 36 10.25 29.39 -8.12
N SER A 37 9.74 29.02 -9.29
CA SER A 37 9.06 29.93 -10.21
C SER A 37 8.05 29.19 -11.09
N LYS A 38 7.31 29.95 -11.90
CA LYS A 38 6.38 29.39 -12.88
C LYS A 38 7.13 28.67 -14.01
N GLU A 39 8.29 29.17 -14.39
CA GLU A 39 9.15 28.58 -15.42
C GLU A 39 9.69 27.21 -14.97
N ASP A 40 10.11 27.09 -13.70
CA ASP A 40 10.54 25.83 -13.09
C ASP A 40 9.41 24.78 -13.07
N TRP A 41 8.19 25.19 -12.67
CA TRP A 41 6.99 24.33 -12.80
C TRP A 41 6.75 23.89 -14.24
N ASN A 42 6.80 24.83 -15.19
CA ASN A 42 6.53 24.53 -16.59
C ASN A 42 7.56 23.55 -17.17
N SER A 43 8.85 23.72 -16.86
CA SER A 43 9.92 22.79 -17.29
C SER A 43 9.64 21.39 -16.76
N TYR A 44 9.33 21.27 -15.47
CA TYR A 44 9.05 19.98 -14.84
C TYR A 44 7.85 19.26 -15.45
N VAL A 45 6.78 19.99 -15.77
CA VAL A 45 5.61 19.41 -16.44
C VAL A 45 5.93 19.00 -17.88
N GLN A 46 6.72 19.79 -18.61
CA GLN A 46 7.11 19.49 -19.99
C GLN A 46 8.04 18.28 -20.10
N GLU A 47 8.95 18.11 -19.14
CA GLU A 47 9.89 16.99 -19.09
C GLU A 47 9.22 15.66 -18.73
N GLY A 48 8.00 15.69 -18.20
CA GLY A 48 7.29 14.52 -17.71
C GLY A 48 7.55 14.31 -16.21
N PRO A 49 6.62 14.72 -15.33
CA PRO A 49 6.81 14.60 -13.90
C PRO A 49 7.03 13.16 -13.44
N ASP A 50 7.84 13.02 -12.40
CA ASP A 50 7.93 11.79 -11.61
C ASP A 50 6.68 11.62 -10.75
N PHE A 51 6.18 10.39 -10.68
CA PHE A 51 4.99 10.04 -9.91
C PHE A 51 5.25 8.87 -8.96
N PHE A 52 4.62 8.88 -7.80
CA PHE A 52 4.45 7.69 -6.96
C PHE A 52 3.09 7.05 -7.21
N GLU A 53 3.01 5.74 -6.99
CA GLU A 53 1.72 5.03 -6.94
C GLU A 53 1.00 5.35 -5.63
N GLN A 54 -0.28 5.71 -5.72
CA GLN A 54 -1.08 6.00 -4.53
C GLN A 54 -1.46 4.68 -3.82
N ALA A 55 -1.07 4.54 -2.55
CA ALA A 55 -1.53 3.44 -1.71
C ALA A 55 -3.03 3.60 -1.35
N GLY A 56 -3.73 2.48 -1.18
CA GLY A 56 -5.14 2.46 -0.81
C GLY A 56 -5.81 1.13 -1.20
N PRO A 57 -7.04 0.86 -0.73
CA PRO A 57 -7.74 -0.37 -1.07
C PRO A 57 -8.00 -0.43 -2.59
N ARG A 58 -7.95 -1.63 -3.16
CA ARG A 58 -8.23 -1.89 -4.58
C ARG A 58 -9.51 -2.71 -4.73
N GLU A 59 -10.27 -2.47 -5.79
CA GLU A 59 -11.50 -3.23 -6.08
C GLU A 59 -11.19 -4.70 -6.33
N LYS A 60 -10.02 -4.99 -6.91
CA LYS A 60 -9.52 -6.33 -7.17
C LYS A 60 -8.17 -6.55 -6.49
N ILE A 61 -7.99 -7.73 -5.92
CA ILE A 61 -6.79 -8.19 -5.24
C ILE A 61 -6.26 -9.46 -5.91
N TYR A 62 -5.00 -9.79 -5.60
CA TYR A 62 -4.31 -10.94 -6.17
C TYR A 62 -4.57 -12.24 -5.38
N PHE A 63 -4.52 -12.17 -4.06
CA PHE A 63 -4.66 -13.35 -3.20
C PHE A 63 -6.10 -13.58 -2.79
N ASN A 64 -6.53 -14.85 -2.76
CA ASN A 64 -7.78 -15.25 -2.11
C ASN A 64 -7.60 -15.18 -0.58
N PRO A 65 -8.30 -14.28 0.14
CA PRO A 65 -8.06 -14.09 1.57
C PRO A 65 -8.26 -15.34 2.43
N GLN A 66 -9.13 -16.27 2.00
CA GLN A 66 -9.37 -17.54 2.70
C GLN A 66 -8.17 -18.49 2.65
N GLU A 67 -7.26 -18.31 1.68
CA GLU A 67 -6.06 -19.12 1.50
C GLU A 67 -4.80 -18.43 2.04
N VAL A 68 -4.90 -17.16 2.44
CA VAL A 68 -3.77 -16.38 2.95
C VAL A 68 -3.40 -16.85 4.35
N THR A 69 -2.11 -17.10 4.57
CA THR A 69 -1.50 -17.06 5.90
C THR A 69 -0.61 -15.83 5.98
N ALA A 70 -0.93 -14.90 6.86
CA ALA A 70 -0.13 -13.68 7.04
C ALA A 70 0.93 -13.89 8.13
N GLY A 71 2.14 -13.41 7.87
CA GLY A 71 3.25 -13.42 8.82
C GLY A 71 3.68 -12.01 9.17
N ILE A 72 3.84 -11.71 10.46
CA ILE A 72 4.26 -10.41 10.98
C ILE A 72 5.53 -10.60 11.81
N VAL A 73 6.58 -9.86 11.47
CA VAL A 73 7.85 -9.80 12.20
C VAL A 73 8.25 -8.35 12.37
N THR A 74 8.86 -8.04 13.51
CA THR A 74 9.37 -6.69 13.82
C THR A 74 10.86 -6.78 14.06
N CYS A 75 11.66 -6.11 13.23
CA CYS A 75 13.11 -6.17 13.28
C CYS A 75 13.71 -4.84 13.78
N GLY A 76 14.92 -4.89 14.34
CA GLY A 76 15.67 -3.71 14.78
C GLY A 76 15.30 -3.22 16.18
N GLY A 77 15.58 -1.94 16.45
CA GLY A 77 15.27 -1.31 17.74
C GLY A 77 13.78 -1.06 17.93
N LEU A 78 13.33 -1.09 19.18
CA LEU A 78 11.94 -0.74 19.51
C LEU A 78 11.66 0.74 19.22
N CYS A 79 10.53 1.01 18.58
CA CYS A 79 10.03 2.35 18.29
C CYS A 79 8.62 2.50 18.85
N PRO A 80 8.25 3.67 19.44
CA PRO A 80 6.86 3.94 19.83
C PRO A 80 5.88 3.69 18.67
N GLY A 81 4.75 3.05 18.96
CA GLY A 81 3.70 2.74 17.97
C GLY A 81 3.83 1.38 17.26
N ILE A 82 4.88 0.59 17.52
CA ILE A 82 5.04 -0.73 16.88
C ILE A 82 3.85 -1.67 17.17
N ASN A 83 3.30 -1.64 18.38
CA ASN A 83 2.14 -2.45 18.74
C ASN A 83 0.85 -1.97 18.07
N ASP A 84 0.70 -0.66 17.87
CA ASP A 84 -0.40 -0.08 17.11
C ASP A 84 -0.35 -0.50 15.63
N VAL A 85 0.85 -0.56 15.04
CA VAL A 85 1.05 -1.08 13.68
C VAL A 85 0.67 -2.56 13.61
N ILE A 86 1.17 -3.40 14.53
CA ILE A 86 0.82 -4.83 14.59
C ILE A 86 -0.70 -4.99 14.71
N ARG A 87 -1.33 -4.28 15.66
CA ARG A 87 -2.78 -4.33 15.87
C ARG A 87 -3.53 -3.89 14.62
N GLY A 88 -3.13 -2.80 13.97
CA GLY A 88 -3.77 -2.29 12.75
C GLY A 88 -3.76 -3.33 11.64
N ILE A 89 -2.61 -3.96 11.39
CA ILE A 89 -2.46 -5.02 10.37
C ILE A 89 -3.36 -6.21 10.71
N VAL A 90 -3.33 -6.71 11.95
CA VAL A 90 -4.14 -7.87 12.37
C VAL A 90 -5.63 -7.58 12.23
N MET A 91 -6.10 -6.42 12.68
CA MET A 91 -7.52 -6.05 12.62
C MET A 91 -7.98 -5.95 11.17
N GLU A 92 -7.18 -5.35 10.28
CA GLU A 92 -7.52 -5.23 8.87
C GLU A 92 -7.62 -6.61 8.19
N LEU A 93 -6.60 -7.43 8.35
CA LEU A 93 -6.56 -8.79 7.78
C LEU A 93 -7.73 -9.65 8.26
N TYR A 94 -8.05 -9.60 9.56
CA TYR A 94 -9.08 -10.44 10.14
C TYR A 94 -10.50 -9.93 9.82
N TYR A 95 -10.80 -8.66 10.13
CA TYR A 95 -12.17 -8.15 10.04
C TYR A 95 -12.59 -7.69 8.65
N ARG A 96 -11.66 -7.16 7.85
CA ARG A 96 -11.97 -6.69 6.48
C ARG A 96 -11.72 -7.75 5.43
N TYR A 97 -10.62 -8.51 5.57
CA TYR A 97 -10.26 -9.51 4.57
C TYR A 97 -10.66 -10.94 4.95
N GLY A 98 -11.04 -11.21 6.20
CA GLY A 98 -11.45 -12.56 6.62
C GLY A 98 -10.30 -13.58 6.65
N VAL A 99 -9.05 -13.10 6.77
CA VAL A 99 -7.87 -13.96 6.89
C VAL A 99 -7.89 -14.67 8.24
N SER A 100 -7.88 -16.00 8.21
CA SER A 100 -8.08 -16.83 9.40
C SER A 100 -6.77 -17.16 10.15
N ARG A 101 -5.62 -17.12 9.47
CA ARG A 101 -4.32 -17.48 10.04
C ARG A 101 -3.31 -16.34 9.94
N ILE A 102 -3.02 -15.72 11.08
CA ILE A 102 -2.08 -14.60 11.21
C ILE A 102 -1.04 -14.99 12.27
N LEU A 103 0.23 -15.01 11.87
CA LEU A 103 1.37 -15.48 12.67
C LEU A 103 2.25 -14.31 13.09
N GLY A 104 2.58 -14.23 14.38
CA GLY A 104 3.59 -13.30 14.91
C GLY A 104 4.90 -14.04 15.15
N PHE A 105 5.98 -13.59 14.51
CA PHE A 105 7.33 -14.15 14.69
C PHE A 105 8.09 -13.31 15.74
N PRO A 106 8.46 -13.91 16.89
CA PRO A 106 9.12 -13.17 17.95
C PRO A 106 10.61 -12.96 17.64
N TYR A 107 11.17 -11.88 18.21
CA TYR A 107 12.61 -11.58 18.25
C TYR A 107 13.31 -11.24 16.92
N GLY A 108 12.55 -10.89 15.88
CA GLY A 108 13.09 -10.35 14.64
C GLY A 108 13.64 -11.39 13.67
#